data_AF-A0A7S0VE32-F1
#
_entry.id   AF-A0A7S0VE32-F1
#
_cell.length_a   1.000
_cell.length_b   1.000
_cell.length_c   1.000
_cell.angle_alpha   90.00
_cell.angle_beta   90.00
_cell.angle_gamma   90.00
#
_symmetry.space_group_name_H-M   'P 1'
#
loop_
_entity.id
_entity.type
_entity.pdbx_description
1 polymer ?
#
loop_
_entity_poly.entity_id
_entity_poly.type
_entity_poly.pdbx_seq_one_letter_code
_entity_poly.pdbx_strand_id
1 'polypeptide(L)'
;AGGWSHISLTFRTNVILPVGQLITVTSLVNSGTPSGPIPLAGQHAPLFGGSAGWSRETASLLLTAADLVPGGADISVEFSLHGPEYILPGGASPSISSSPNP
;
A
#
# COMPACT_ATOMS: atom_id res chain seq x y z
N ALA A 1 17.74 -5.51 2.88
CA ALA A 1 16.28 -5.45 2.99
C ALA A 1 15.79 -4.20 2.28
N GLY A 2 14.72 -4.29 1.49
CA GLY A 2 14.10 -3.11 0.86
C GLY A 2 13.52 -2.18 1.93
N GLY A 3 13.70 -0.86 1.75
CA GLY A 3 13.12 0.14 2.65
C GLY A 3 11.61 0.24 2.51
N TRP A 4 10.96 0.89 3.46
CA TRP A 4 9.56 1.28 3.36
C TRP A 4 9.41 2.60 2.62
N SER A 5 8.48 2.64 1.67
CA SER A 5 8.06 3.87 1.00
C SER A 5 6.71 4.31 1.58
N HIS A 6 6.67 5.51 2.14
CA HIS A 6 5.44 6.15 2.58
C HIS A 6 4.89 7.01 1.44
N ILE A 7 3.64 6.77 1.05
CA ILE A 7 3.01 7.35 -0.13
C ILE A 7 1.78 8.14 0.32
N SER A 8 1.77 9.44 0.02
CA SER A 8 0.61 10.31 0.21
C SER A 8 -0.12 10.50 -1.12
N LEU A 9 -1.41 10.16 -1.15
CA LEU A 9 -2.28 10.31 -2.30
C LEU A 9 -3.30 11.40 -2.02
N THR A 10 -3.23 12.49 -2.79
CA THR A 10 -4.23 13.56 -2.77
C THR A 10 -4.94 13.62 -4.12
N PHE A 11 -6.28 13.59 -4.10
CA PHE A 11 -7.09 13.70 -5.30
C PHE A 11 -8.39 14.47 -5.02
N ARG A 12 -9.04 14.94 -6.08
CA ARG A 12 -10.33 15.62 -6.01
C ARG A 12 -11.24 15.02 -7.06
N THR A 13 -12.42 14.55 -6.62
CA THR A 13 -13.45 14.07 -7.54
C THR A 13 -14.31 15.23 -8.00
N ASN A 14 -14.83 15.18 -9.23
CA ASN A 14 -15.78 16.17 -9.74
C ASN A 14 -17.24 15.88 -9.33
N VAL A 15 -17.50 14.68 -8.80
CA VAL A 15 -18.81 14.21 -8.35
C VAL A 15 -18.71 13.56 -6.98
N ILE A 16 -19.84 13.45 -6.29
CA ILE A 16 -19.96 12.68 -5.05
C ILE A 16 -19.79 11.19 -5.38
N LEU A 17 -18.99 10.47 -4.59
CA LEU A 17 -18.93 9.01 -4.68
C LEU A 17 -19.77 8.39 -3.56
N PRO A 18 -20.80 7.59 -3.89
CA PRO A 18 -21.60 6.89 -2.89
C PRO A 18 -20.82 5.75 -2.25
N VAL A 19 -21.31 5.27 -1.11
CA VAL A 19 -20.79 4.07 -0.43
C VAL A 19 -20.75 2.88 -1.40
N GLY A 20 -19.67 2.11 -1.35
CA GLY A 20 -19.41 0.96 -2.20
C GLY A 20 -18.76 1.28 -3.54
N GLN A 21 -18.58 2.56 -3.91
CA GLN A 21 -17.81 2.91 -5.11
C GLN A 21 -16.34 2.54 -4.96
N LEU A 22 -15.72 2.15 -6.06
CA LEU A 22 -14.33 1.71 -6.14
C LEU A 22 -13.48 2.73 -6.90
N ILE A 23 -12.39 3.15 -6.27
CA ILE A 23 -11.33 3.93 -6.90
C ILE A 23 -10.11 3.03 -7.02
N THR A 24 -9.60 2.88 -8.23
CA THR A 24 -8.40 2.08 -8.50
C THR A 24 -7.22 3.00 -8.83
N VAL A 25 -6.17 2.93 -8.03
CA VAL A 25 -4.90 3.62 -8.25
C VAL A 25 -3.92 2.60 -8.80
N THR A 26 -3.52 2.74 -10.05
CA THR A 26 -2.64 1.78 -10.73
C THR A 26 -1.20 2.28 -10.80
N SER A 27 -0.32 1.49 -11.41
CA SER A 27 1.08 1.86 -11.70
C SER A 27 1.97 2.02 -10.47
N LEU A 28 1.62 1.40 -9.35
CA LEU A 28 2.44 1.31 -8.14
C LEU A 28 3.45 0.16 -8.24
N VAL A 29 4.27 0.19 -9.29
CA VAL A 29 5.21 -0.88 -9.63
C VAL A 29 6.38 -0.99 -8.65
N ASN A 30 7.14 -2.09 -8.75
CA ASN A 30 8.33 -2.35 -7.95
C ASN A 30 8.10 -2.45 -6.43
N SER A 31 6.87 -2.69 -5.98
CA SER A 31 6.57 -2.98 -4.57
C SER A 31 6.89 -4.45 -4.24
N GLY A 32 7.60 -4.65 -3.12
CA GLY A 32 7.81 -5.95 -2.49
C GLY A 32 6.64 -6.39 -1.59
N THR A 33 5.66 -5.50 -1.36
CA THR A 33 4.51 -5.75 -0.48
C THR A 33 3.62 -6.86 -1.06
N PRO A 34 3.36 -7.94 -0.32
CA PRO A 34 2.40 -8.96 -0.73
C PRO A 34 1.00 -8.38 -0.93
N SER A 35 0.23 -8.94 -1.86
CA SER A 35 -1.17 -8.58 -2.07
C SER A 35 -2.00 -8.85 -0.81
N GLY A 36 -2.99 -7.99 -0.55
CA GLY A 36 -3.83 -8.07 0.64
C GLY A 36 -4.30 -6.69 1.11
N PRO A 37 -5.03 -6.63 2.23
CA PRO A 37 -5.42 -5.36 2.83
C PRO A 37 -4.20 -4.63 3.37
N ILE A 38 -4.07 -3.34 3.08
CA ILE A 38 -3.07 -2.45 3.69
C ILE A 38 -3.78 -1.33 4.47
N PRO A 39 -3.23 -0.91 5.63
CA PRO A 39 -3.81 0.17 6.41
C PRO A 39 -3.69 1.50 5.66
N LEU A 40 -4.72 2.33 5.79
CA LEU A 40 -4.70 3.72 5.36
C LEU A 40 -4.52 4.63 6.57
N ALA A 41 -3.76 5.69 6.38
CA ALA A 41 -3.59 6.80 7.31
C ALA A 41 -4.06 8.11 6.68
N GLY A 42 -4.00 9.19 7.46
CA GLY A 42 -4.47 10.52 7.06
C GLY A 42 -5.93 10.78 7.42
N GLN A 43 -6.33 12.05 7.27
CA GLN A 43 -7.63 12.55 7.71
C GLN A 43 -8.82 11.85 7.03
N HIS A 44 -8.67 11.46 5.76
CA HIS A 44 -9.76 10.89 4.97
C HIS A 44 -9.73 9.37 4.87
N ALA A 45 -8.80 8.69 5.56
CA ALA A 45 -8.78 7.23 5.64
C ALA A 45 -10.12 6.61 6.10
N PRO A 46 -10.87 7.20 7.05
CA PRO A 46 -12.19 6.68 7.45
C PRO A 46 -13.22 6.64 6.32
N LEU A 47 -13.13 7.52 5.31
CA LEU A 47 -14.03 7.49 4.14
C LEU A 47 -13.88 6.20 3.32
N PHE A 48 -12.76 5.48 3.50
CA PHE A 48 -12.46 4.21 2.84
C PHE A 48 -12.37 3.05 3.83
N GLY A 49 -12.88 3.22 5.06
CA GLY A 49 -12.88 2.17 6.08
C GLY A 49 -11.52 1.93 6.72
N GLY A 50 -10.56 2.86 6.57
CA GLY A 50 -9.24 2.78 7.19
C GLY A 50 -8.29 1.75 6.56
N SER A 51 -8.69 1.11 5.46
CA SER A 51 -7.84 0.15 4.74
C SER A 51 -8.13 0.16 3.25
N ALA A 52 -7.18 -0.33 2.46
CA ALA A 52 -7.30 -0.47 1.02
C ALA A 52 -6.89 -1.87 0.58
N GLY A 53 -7.49 -2.37 -0.49
CA GLY A 53 -7.02 -3.59 -1.13
C GLY A 53 -5.77 -3.30 -1.96
N TRP A 54 -4.68 -4.03 -1.72
CA TRP A 54 -3.47 -3.94 -2.54
C TRP A 54 -3.30 -5.21 -3.36
N SER A 55 -3.01 -5.07 -4.65
CA SER A 55 -2.59 -6.17 -5.53
C SER A 55 -1.22 -5.89 -6.11
N ARG A 56 -0.26 -6.71 -5.71
CA ARG A 56 1.10 -6.72 -6.27
C ARG A 56 1.10 -7.17 -7.72
N GLU A 57 0.25 -8.12 -8.08
CA GLU A 57 0.18 -8.70 -9.43
C GLU A 57 -0.24 -7.65 -10.46
N THR A 58 -1.20 -6.80 -10.09
CA THR A 58 -1.71 -5.73 -10.97
C THR A 58 -1.11 -4.36 -10.65
N ALA A 59 -0.17 -4.29 -9.69
CA ALA A 59 0.44 -3.06 -9.18
C ALA A 59 -0.61 -1.97 -8.88
N SER A 60 -1.70 -2.35 -8.21
CA SER A 60 -2.89 -1.51 -8.02
C SER A 60 -3.38 -1.49 -6.59
N LEU A 61 -3.80 -0.30 -6.15
CA LEU A 61 -4.48 -0.05 -4.88
C LEU A 61 -5.97 0.21 -5.13
N LEU A 62 -6.81 -0.47 -4.36
CA LEU A 62 -8.27 -0.47 -4.44
C LEU A 62 -8.82 0.22 -3.19
N LEU A 63 -9.34 1.42 -3.37
CA LEU A 63 -10.01 2.20 -2.35
C LEU A 63 -11.52 2.04 -2.52
N THR A 64 -12.17 1.36 -1.58
CA THR A 64 -13.64 1.23 -1.58
C THR A 64 -14.22 2.27 -0.65
N ALA A 65 -15.12 3.12 -1.15
CA ALA A 65 -15.80 4.12 -0.35
C ALA A 65 -16.65 3.42 0.74
N ALA A 66 -16.25 3.57 2.00
CA ALA A 66 -17.00 3.10 3.16
C ALA A 66 -18.02 4.16 3.64
N ASP A 67 -17.77 5.42 3.29
CA ASP A 67 -18.67 6.55 3.52
C ASP A 67 -18.79 7.40 2.23
N LEU A 68 -19.71 8.36 2.23
CA LEU A 68 -19.89 9.31 1.15
C LEU A 68 -18.64 10.16 0.96
N VAL A 69 -18.00 10.06 -0.21
CA VAL A 69 -16.84 10.89 -0.56
C VAL A 69 -17.36 12.16 -1.24
N PRO A 70 -17.13 13.36 -0.68
CA PRO A 70 -17.65 14.60 -1.22
C PRO A 70 -16.98 14.95 -2.56
N GLY A 71 -17.79 15.38 -3.52
CA GLY A 71 -17.30 15.98 -4.76
C GLY A 71 -16.75 17.38 -4.53
N GLY A 72 -15.69 17.74 -5.25
CA GLY A 72 -15.10 19.09 -5.23
C GLY A 72 -14.18 19.38 -4.05
N ALA A 73 -14.01 18.44 -3.11
CA ALA A 73 -13.08 18.55 -1.99
C ALA A 73 -11.78 17.77 -2.24
N ASP A 74 -10.68 18.24 -1.64
CA ASP A 74 -9.41 17.51 -1.68
C ASP A 74 -9.44 16.36 -0.66
N ILE A 75 -9.29 15.15 -1.17
CA ILE A 75 -9.25 13.91 -0.39
C ILE A 75 -7.80 13.47 -0.33
N SER A 76 -7.29 13.31 0.89
CA SER A 76 -5.91 12.88 1.17
C SER A 76 -5.88 11.64 2.06
N VAL A 77 -5.19 10.61 1.57
CA VAL A 77 -4.93 9.36 2.29
C VAL A 77 -3.46 8.98 2.14
N GLU A 78 -2.96 8.23 3.10
CA GLU A 78 -1.57 7.79 3.16
C GLU A 78 -1.50 6.28 3.32
N PHE A 79 -0.49 5.65 2.73
CA PHE A 79 -0.21 4.23 2.90
C PHE A 79 1.26 3.93 2.71
N SER A 80 1.70 2.77 3.18
CA SER A 80 3.09 2.35 3.09
C SER A 80 3.20 1.08 2.27
N LEU A 81 4.14 1.08 1.31
CA LEU A 81 4.53 -0.11 0.56
C LEU A 81 6.01 -0.39 0.81
N HIS A 82 6.35 -1.65 0.99
CA HIS A 82 7.75 -2.10 0.92
C HIS A 82 8.28 -1.93 -0.49
N GLY A 83 9.46 -1.32 -0.60
CA GLY A 83 10.27 -1.37 -1.81
C GLY A 83 10.68 -2.81 -2.15
N PRO A 84 11.26 -3.03 -3.34
CA PRO A 84 11.65 -4.36 -3.74
C PRO A 84 12.76 -4.85 -2.81
N GLU A 85 12.73 -6.13 -2.42
CA GLU A 85 13.92 -6.74 -1.86
C GLU A 85 14.99 -6.78 -2.94
N TYR A 86 16.00 -5.94 -2.80
CA TYR A 86 17.20 -6.06 -3.62
C TYR A 86 17.95 -7.31 -3.14
N ILE A 87 17.58 -8.47 -3.68
CA ILE A 87 18.43 -9.64 -3.63
C ILE A 87 19.58 -9.32 -4.58
N LEU A 88 20.73 -8.93 -4.02
CA LEU A 88 21.98 -8.89 -4.77
C LEU A 88 22.13 -10.26 -5.45
N PRO A 89 22.26 -10.34 -6.79
CA PRO A 89 22.59 -11.60 -7.43
C PRO A 89 23.95 -12.07 -6.88
N GLY A 90 23.91 -13.06 -5.97
CA GLY A 90 25.08 -13.56 -5.22
C GLY A 90 25.04 -13.35 -3.69
N GLY A 91 23.95 -12.82 -3.11
CA GLY A 91 23.83 -12.62 -1.67
C GLY A 91 23.80 -13.93 -0.87
N ALA A 92 24.95 -14.30 -0.29
CA ALA A 92 25.09 -15.43 0.62
C ALA A 92 24.03 -15.39 1.74
N SER A 93 23.50 -16.55 2.11
CA SER A 93 22.78 -16.74 3.38
C SER A 93 23.81 -17.13 4.45
N PRO A 94 24.35 -16.19 5.25
CA PRO A 94 25.26 -16.57 6.32
C PRO A 94 24.49 -17.40 7.35
N SER A 95 24.94 -18.63 7.60
CA SER A 95 24.52 -19.42 8.76
C SER A 95 25.73 -19.63 9.66
N ILE A 96 25.57 -19.35 10.95
CA ILE A 96 26.57 -19.63 11.98
C ILE A 96 26.04 -20.81 12.78
N SER A 97 26.81 -21.90 12.81
CA SER A 97 26.59 -23.03 13.70
C SER A 97 27.85 -23.21 14.56
N SER A 98 27.67 -23.40 15.87
CA SER A 98 28.74 -23.78 16.78
C SER A 98 28.45 -25.20 17.32
N SER A 99 29.50 -25.99 17.48
CA SER A 99 29.46 -27.27 18.20
C SER A 99 30.54 -27.27 19.27
N PRO A 100 30.25 -27.76 20.49
CA PRO A 100 31.25 -27.80 21.57
C PRO A 100 32.36 -28.80 21.23
N ASN A 101 33.62 -28.39 21.45
CA ASN A 101 34.80 -29.26 21.31
C ASN A 101 34.99 -30.06 22.62
N PRO A 102 35.22 -31.40 22.57
CA PRO A 102 35.32 -32.27 23.74
C PRO A 102 36.50 -31.95 24.67
#